data_AF-A0A527GZ05-F1
#
_entry.id   AF-A0A527GZ05-F1
#
_cell.length_a   1.000
_cell.length_b   1.000
_cell.length_c   1.000
_cell.angle_alpha   90.00
_cell.angle_beta   90.00
_cell.angle_gamma   90.00
#
_symmetry.space_group_name_H-M   'P 1'
#
loop_
_entity.id
_entity.type
_entity.pdbx_description
1 polymer ?
#
loop_
_entity_poly.entity_id
_entity_poly.type
_entity_poly.pdbx_seq_one_letter_code
_entity_poly.pdbx_strand_id
1 'polypeptide(L)'
;GDRVTIDYVGKIDGEAFNGGAGTDQPLVLGSKEFIPGFEDQLVGAKAGDEKQVTVTFPENYQAAHLAGKEATFDVTVKEVSQPGALEINDETAKNLGLESLERLRDVVRGQIENQFGAMTRQKVKRQLLDQLDAAYSFEAPSKLVDAEFNNIWAQVNRDLEAAGRTFADEETTEEEARAEYLRLAERRVRLGLVLAEIGEKAGVTVSDEELQRGLFEQVRRYPGNQQQEVFEFYRNNPEALNTLRAPMFEEKVVDHLLGQISVTDVKVSKEELMADDEEDETAVKAKPAKKAAAKKADAKKADDAEEPKKKAAPKKKAAE
;
A
#
# COMPACT_ATOMS: atom_id res chain seq x y z
N GLY A 1 -13.38 -23.64 5.53
CA GLY A 1 -14.34 -24.67 5.15
C GLY A 1 -15.50 -24.64 6.13
N ASP A 2 -16.08 -25.79 6.43
CA ASP A 2 -17.08 -25.92 7.48
C ASP A 2 -16.46 -25.66 8.86
N ARG A 3 -17.28 -25.19 9.81
CA ARG A 3 -16.94 -25.06 11.22
C ARG A 3 -17.49 -26.25 11.99
N VAL A 4 -16.60 -26.98 12.65
CA VAL A 4 -16.93 -28.06 13.58
C VAL A 4 -16.78 -27.58 15.02
N THR A 5 -17.76 -27.87 15.87
CA THR A 5 -17.63 -27.67 17.32
C THR A 5 -17.21 -29.00 17.92
N ILE A 6 -16.05 -29.04 18.57
CA ILE A 6 -15.45 -30.28 19.08
C ILE A 6 -15.15 -30.21 20.57
N ASP A 7 -15.28 -31.36 21.23
CA ASP A 7 -14.55 -31.65 22.46
C ASP A 7 -13.34 -32.49 22.09
N TYR A 8 -12.21 -32.28 22.75
CA TYR A 8 -11.05 -33.14 22.56
C TYR A 8 -10.25 -33.34 23.84
N VAL A 9 -9.61 -34.50 23.95
CA VAL A 9 -8.62 -34.81 24.99
C VAL A 9 -7.38 -35.41 24.34
N GLY A 10 -6.29 -34.65 24.39
CA GLY A 10 -4.97 -35.02 23.90
C GLY A 10 -4.20 -35.87 24.90
N LYS A 11 -3.57 -36.92 24.40
CA LYS A 11 -2.77 -37.87 25.16
C LYS A 11 -1.42 -38.09 24.47
N ILE A 12 -0.37 -38.24 25.27
CA ILE A 12 0.95 -38.70 24.85
C ILE A 12 1.23 -39.98 25.62
N ASP A 13 1.60 -41.05 24.93
CA ASP A 13 1.83 -42.37 25.53
C ASP A 13 0.64 -42.89 26.38
N GLY A 14 -0.59 -42.48 26.01
CA GLY A 14 -1.82 -42.84 26.71
C GLY A 14 -2.19 -41.96 27.91
N GLU A 15 -1.32 -41.03 28.33
CA GLU A 15 -1.57 -40.10 29.43
C GLU A 15 -2.00 -38.73 28.91
N ALA A 16 -3.05 -38.17 29.50
CA ALA A 16 -3.52 -36.82 29.14
C ALA A 16 -2.50 -35.75 29.57
N PHE A 17 -2.21 -34.80 28.70
CA PHE A 17 -1.27 -33.72 28.99
C PHE A 17 -1.97 -32.38 29.22
N ASN A 18 -1.33 -31.50 30.00
CA ASN A 18 -1.89 -30.20 30.34
C ASN A 18 -1.95 -29.27 29.10
N GLY A 19 -3.06 -28.58 28.92
CA GLY A 19 -3.34 -27.79 27.71
C GLY A 19 -3.75 -28.62 26.49
N GLY A 20 -3.86 -29.94 26.61
CA GLY A 20 -4.29 -30.85 25.55
C GLY A 20 -5.79 -31.12 25.49
N ALA A 21 -6.61 -30.46 26.30
CA ALA A 21 -8.05 -30.68 26.34
C ALA A 21 -8.85 -29.40 26.08
N GLY A 22 -9.94 -29.53 25.32
CA GLY A 22 -10.85 -28.44 25.01
C GLY A 22 -12.29 -28.93 24.97
N THR A 23 -13.21 -28.09 25.44
CA THR A 23 -14.65 -28.35 25.37
C THR A 23 -15.33 -27.25 24.56
N ASP A 24 -16.31 -27.61 23.74
CA ASP A 24 -17.09 -26.73 22.87
C ASP A 24 -16.21 -25.82 22.00
N GLN A 25 -15.07 -26.35 21.54
CA GLN A 25 -14.12 -25.58 20.75
C GLN A 25 -14.57 -25.46 19.30
N PRO A 26 -14.82 -24.25 18.79
CA PRO A 26 -15.11 -24.05 17.38
C PRO A 26 -13.81 -24.13 16.57
N LEU A 27 -13.81 -24.95 15.53
CA LEU A 27 -12.69 -25.11 14.61
C LEU A 27 -13.20 -24.98 13.17
N VAL A 28 -12.69 -24.01 12.43
CA VAL A 28 -12.97 -23.88 11.00
C VAL A 28 -11.99 -24.74 10.22
N LEU A 29 -12.47 -25.78 9.54
CA LEU A 29 -11.61 -26.68 8.77
C LEU A 29 -10.89 -25.90 7.65
N GLY A 30 -9.57 -26.01 7.63
CA GLY A 30 -8.64 -25.28 6.77
C GLY A 30 -8.11 -23.96 7.36
N SER A 31 -8.44 -23.60 8.60
CA SER A 31 -7.93 -22.37 9.23
C SER A 31 -6.44 -22.48 9.62
N LYS A 32 -5.93 -23.72 9.79
CA LYS A 32 -4.58 -24.00 10.28
C LYS A 32 -4.34 -23.44 11.69
N GLU A 33 -5.42 -23.28 12.46
CA GLU A 33 -5.35 -22.88 13.87
C GLU A 33 -4.87 -24.03 14.75
N PHE A 34 -5.10 -25.28 14.32
CA PHE A 34 -4.66 -26.48 15.03
C PHE A 34 -3.37 -27.05 14.42
N ILE A 35 -2.82 -28.07 15.09
CA ILE A 35 -1.59 -28.75 14.67
C ILE A 35 -1.78 -29.30 13.24
N PRO A 36 -0.79 -29.16 12.34
CA PRO A 36 -0.87 -29.72 11.00
C PRO A 36 -1.28 -31.20 11.00
N GLY A 37 -2.21 -31.58 10.13
CA GLY A 37 -2.76 -32.93 10.04
C GLY A 37 -3.92 -33.24 11.00
N PHE A 38 -4.23 -32.35 11.95
CA PHE A 38 -5.38 -32.51 12.85
C PHE A 38 -6.70 -32.31 12.09
N GLU A 39 -6.84 -31.17 11.41
CA GLU A 39 -8.05 -30.76 10.70
C GLU A 39 -8.41 -31.73 9.57
N ASP A 40 -7.40 -32.27 8.87
CA ASP A 40 -7.59 -33.19 7.74
C ASP A 40 -8.30 -34.49 8.13
N GLN A 41 -8.09 -34.97 9.36
CA GLN A 41 -8.70 -36.20 9.88
C GLN A 41 -10.16 -36.00 10.32
N LEU A 42 -10.57 -34.74 10.51
CA LEU A 42 -11.96 -34.37 10.82
C LEU A 42 -12.80 -34.13 9.56
N VAL A 43 -12.19 -34.06 8.38
CA VAL A 43 -12.92 -33.94 7.11
C VAL A 43 -13.88 -35.12 6.94
N GLY A 44 -15.14 -34.81 6.63
CA GLY A 44 -16.21 -35.80 6.46
C GLY A 44 -16.81 -36.35 7.76
N ALA A 45 -16.36 -35.90 8.93
CA ALA A 45 -17.02 -36.20 10.20
C ALA A 45 -18.41 -35.55 10.27
N LYS A 46 -19.33 -36.21 10.98
CA LYS A 46 -20.69 -35.73 11.25
C LYS A 46 -20.84 -35.35 12.72
N ALA A 47 -21.85 -34.54 13.02
CA ALA A 47 -22.22 -34.27 14.41
C ALA A 47 -22.60 -35.58 15.11
N GLY A 48 -22.06 -35.78 16.30
CA GLY A 48 -22.13 -37.01 17.09
C GLY A 48 -20.97 -37.99 16.87
N ASP A 49 -20.09 -37.77 15.88
CA ASP A 49 -18.97 -38.69 15.64
C ASP A 49 -17.90 -38.55 16.75
N GLU A 50 -17.40 -39.70 17.19
CA GLU A 50 -16.18 -39.81 18.00
C GLU A 50 -15.05 -40.35 17.12
N LYS A 51 -13.93 -39.65 17.09
CA LYS A 51 -12.74 -40.02 16.30
C LYS A 51 -11.48 -39.87 17.13
N GLN A 52 -10.55 -40.79 16.94
CA GLN A 52 -9.18 -40.62 17.43
C GLN A 52 -8.33 -40.02 16.31
N VAL A 53 -7.76 -38.85 16.56
CA VAL A 53 -6.91 -38.10 15.64
C VAL A 53 -5.46 -38.24 16.11
N THR A 54 -4.56 -38.71 15.24
CA THR A 54 -3.13 -38.85 15.60
C THR A 54 -2.32 -37.81 14.86
N VAL A 55 -1.53 -37.02 15.57
CA VAL A 55 -0.68 -35.97 14.99
C VAL A 55 0.69 -35.94 15.64
N THR A 56 1.68 -35.47 14.89
CA THR A 56 3.01 -35.17 15.42
C THR A 56 3.16 -33.66 15.57
N PHE A 57 3.55 -33.22 16.76
CA PHE A 57 3.85 -31.82 17.00
C PHE A 57 5.08 -31.40 16.19
N PRO A 58 5.09 -30.19 15.59
CA PRO A 58 6.27 -29.67 14.91
C PRO A 58 7.51 -29.64 15.82
N GLU A 59 8.71 -29.78 15.25
CA GLU A 59 9.96 -29.70 16.02
C GLU A 59 10.17 -28.33 16.68
N ASN A 60 9.61 -27.27 16.09
CA ASN A 60 9.69 -25.89 16.56
C ASN A 60 8.46 -25.44 17.40
N TYR A 61 7.74 -26.39 18.02
CA TYR A 61 6.55 -26.06 18.80
C TYR A 61 6.88 -25.25 20.07
N GLN A 62 6.07 -24.24 20.38
CA GLN A 62 6.29 -23.31 21.49
C GLN A 62 6.44 -24.00 22.86
N ALA A 63 5.71 -25.11 23.04
CA ALA A 63 5.85 -25.95 24.21
C ALA A 63 6.93 -27.02 23.97
N ALA A 64 8.15 -26.78 24.47
CA ALA A 64 9.30 -27.67 24.29
C ALA A 64 9.07 -29.12 24.73
N HIS A 65 8.14 -29.37 25.67
CA HIS A 65 7.81 -30.70 26.14
C HIS A 65 6.89 -31.50 25.19
N LEU A 66 6.29 -30.84 24.20
CA LEU A 66 5.43 -31.41 23.17
C LEU A 66 6.13 -31.48 21.81
N ALA A 67 7.13 -30.63 21.55
CA ALA A 67 7.85 -30.55 20.28
C ALA A 67 8.35 -31.93 19.78
N GLY A 68 8.04 -32.26 18.53
CA GLY A 68 8.44 -33.52 17.87
C GLY A 68 7.75 -34.79 18.38
N LYS A 69 6.86 -34.70 19.38
CA LYS A 69 6.18 -35.87 19.92
C LYS A 69 4.93 -36.21 19.12
N GLU A 70 4.64 -37.50 19.03
CA GLU A 70 3.35 -38.00 18.56
C GLU A 70 2.33 -37.94 19.70
N ALA A 71 1.11 -37.51 19.39
CA ALA A 71 0.00 -37.44 20.32
C ALA A 71 -1.29 -37.91 19.66
N THR A 72 -2.14 -38.55 20.46
CA THR A 72 -3.48 -38.98 20.07
C THR A 72 -4.51 -38.09 20.75
N PHE A 73 -5.48 -37.60 19.98
CA PHE A 73 -6.58 -36.80 20.48
C PHE A 73 -7.88 -37.58 20.31
N ASP A 74 -8.56 -37.86 21.41
CA ASP A 74 -9.92 -38.37 21.37
C ASP A 74 -10.84 -37.17 21.15
N VAL A 75 -11.45 -37.07 19.97
CA VAL A 75 -12.25 -35.94 19.51
C VAL A 75 -13.71 -36.36 19.39
N THR A 76 -14.61 -35.60 20.01
CA THR A 76 -16.06 -35.73 19.83
C THR A 76 -16.56 -34.52 19.05
N VAL A 77 -17.15 -34.76 17.88
CA VAL A 77 -17.76 -33.70 17.06
C VAL A 77 -19.17 -33.44 17.56
N LYS A 78 -19.41 -32.30 18.19
CA LYS A 78 -20.74 -31.92 18.71
C LYS A 78 -21.64 -31.32 17.64
N GLU A 79 -21.08 -30.44 16.81
CA GLU A 79 -21.83 -29.71 15.80
C GLU A 79 -20.99 -29.57 14.53
N VAL A 80 -21.65 -29.60 13.37
CA VAL A 80 -21.05 -29.24 12.08
C VAL A 80 -21.92 -28.15 11.47
N SER A 81 -21.32 -27.00 11.19
CA SER A 81 -21.97 -25.82 10.65
C SER A 81 -21.21 -25.36 9.41
N GLN A 82 -21.91 -25.03 8.33
CA GLN A 82 -21.28 -24.45 7.13
C GLN A 82 -21.48 -22.93 7.12
N PRO A 83 -20.59 -22.16 6.48
CA PRO A 83 -20.86 -20.75 6.22
C PRO A 83 -22.20 -20.59 5.48
N GLY A 84 -23.14 -19.89 6.11
CA GLY A 84 -24.39 -19.53 5.45
C GLY A 84 -24.17 -18.49 4.35
N ALA A 85 -25.15 -18.33 3.46
CA ALA A 85 -25.16 -17.17 2.56
C ALA A 85 -25.27 -15.90 3.41
N LEU A 86 -24.31 -14.99 3.28
CA LEU A 86 -24.41 -13.68 3.91
C LEU A 86 -25.38 -12.81 3.10
N GLU A 87 -26.59 -12.63 3.62
CA GLU A 87 -27.50 -11.65 3.07
C GLU A 87 -27.15 -10.25 3.61
N ILE A 88 -26.79 -9.34 2.72
CA ILE A 88 -26.46 -7.97 3.11
C ILE A 88 -27.78 -7.17 3.17
N ASN A 89 -28.36 -7.10 4.37
CA ASN A 89 -29.64 -6.46 4.66
C ASN A 89 -29.55 -5.60 5.95
N ASP A 90 -30.67 -5.03 6.38
CA ASP A 90 -30.74 -4.20 7.59
C ASP A 90 -30.39 -4.97 8.88
N GLU A 91 -30.67 -6.27 8.96
CA GLU A 91 -30.33 -7.09 10.13
C GLU A 91 -28.82 -7.28 10.22
N THR A 92 -28.16 -7.55 9.09
CA THR A 92 -26.70 -7.62 9.02
C THR A 92 -26.05 -6.30 9.41
N ALA A 93 -26.61 -5.17 8.98
CA ALA A 93 -26.14 -3.85 9.40
C ALA A 93 -26.29 -3.63 10.91
N LYS A 94 -27.43 -4.03 11.50
CA LYS A 94 -27.67 -3.95 12.96
C LYS A 94 -26.72 -4.82 13.76
N ASN A 95 -26.38 -6.01 13.27
CA ASN A 95 -25.37 -6.87 13.90
C ASN A 95 -23.97 -6.23 13.91
N LEU A 96 -23.69 -5.31 13.00
CA LEU A 96 -22.48 -4.50 12.95
C LEU A 96 -22.60 -3.16 13.70
N GLY A 97 -23.70 -2.93 14.42
CA GLY A 97 -23.95 -1.71 15.18
C GLY A 97 -24.44 -0.52 14.35
N LEU A 98 -24.94 -0.76 13.13
CA LEU A 98 -25.47 0.28 12.24
C LEU A 98 -27.00 0.20 12.13
N GLU A 99 -27.64 1.34 11.88
CA GLU A 99 -29.10 1.45 11.90
C GLU A 99 -29.79 0.75 10.72
N SER A 100 -29.12 0.70 9.56
CA SER A 100 -29.68 0.18 8.30
C SER A 100 -28.59 -0.22 7.29
N LEU A 101 -29.00 -0.96 6.26
CA LEU A 101 -28.18 -1.29 5.09
C LEU A 101 -27.72 -0.03 4.35
N GLU A 102 -28.57 0.98 4.27
CA GLU A 102 -28.22 2.28 3.69
C GLU A 102 -27.05 2.90 4.46
N ARG A 103 -27.14 2.93 5.80
CA ARG A 103 -26.05 3.45 6.63
C ARG A 103 -24.77 2.64 6.46
N LEU A 104 -24.85 1.31 6.37
CA LEU A 104 -23.71 0.44 6.08
C LEU A 104 -23.07 0.80 4.73
N ARG A 105 -23.86 0.96 3.68
CA ARG A 105 -23.36 1.36 2.36
C ARG A 105 -22.69 2.73 2.40
N ASP A 106 -23.22 3.68 3.16
CA ASP A 106 -22.63 5.02 3.28
C ASP A 106 -21.33 5.02 4.07
N VAL A 107 -21.22 4.24 5.14
CA VAL A 107 -19.95 4.06 5.88
C VAL A 107 -18.89 3.48 4.95
N VAL A 108 -19.21 2.38 4.28
CA VAL A 108 -18.26 1.68 3.40
C VAL A 108 -17.88 2.57 2.21
N ARG A 109 -18.85 3.28 1.62
CA ARG A 109 -18.58 4.26 0.56
C ARG A 109 -17.62 5.34 1.04
N GLY A 110 -17.90 5.97 2.18
CA GLY A 110 -17.02 7.01 2.73
C GLY A 110 -15.61 6.49 3.04
N GLN A 111 -15.48 5.24 3.51
CA GLN A 111 -14.16 4.62 3.69
C GLN A 111 -13.40 4.45 2.37
N ILE A 112 -14.08 3.96 1.32
CA ILE A 112 -13.49 3.78 -0.01
C ILE A 112 -13.15 5.14 -0.65
N GLU A 113 -14.04 6.12 -0.53
CA GLU A 113 -13.80 7.49 -1.01
C GLU A 113 -12.61 8.14 -0.33
N ASN A 114 -12.49 8.00 1.01
CA ASN A 114 -11.33 8.51 1.74
C ASN A 114 -10.03 7.80 1.34
N GLN A 115 -10.07 6.47 1.16
CA GLN A 115 -8.91 5.67 0.74
C GLN A 115 -8.43 6.10 -0.65
N PHE A 116 -9.32 6.10 -1.65
CA PHE A 116 -8.97 6.47 -3.02
C PHE A 116 -8.70 7.96 -3.16
N GLY A 117 -9.36 8.80 -2.38
CA GLY A 117 -9.08 10.23 -2.29
C GLY A 117 -7.66 10.50 -1.81
N ALA A 118 -7.21 9.81 -0.75
CA ALA A 118 -5.83 9.93 -0.26
C ALA A 118 -4.79 9.48 -1.30
N MET A 119 -5.04 8.37 -2.01
CA MET A 119 -4.15 7.89 -3.08
C MET A 119 -4.10 8.84 -4.27
N THR A 120 -5.27 9.32 -4.72
CA THR A 120 -5.37 10.31 -5.79
C THR A 120 -4.61 11.57 -5.43
N ARG A 121 -4.79 12.05 -4.19
CA ARG A 121 -4.09 13.20 -3.66
C ARG A 121 -2.58 13.01 -3.67
N GLN A 122 -2.09 11.85 -3.26
CA GLN A 122 -0.66 11.52 -3.28
C GLN A 122 -0.10 11.53 -4.71
N LYS A 123 -0.81 10.94 -5.68
CA LYS A 123 -0.40 10.95 -7.10
C LYS A 123 -0.37 12.36 -7.69
N VAL A 124 -1.42 13.14 -7.48
CA VAL A 124 -1.48 14.54 -7.96
C VAL A 124 -0.37 15.38 -7.34
N LYS A 125 -0.13 15.24 -6.04
CA LYS A 125 0.96 15.91 -5.35
C LYS A 125 2.32 15.51 -5.93
N ARG A 126 2.57 14.21 -6.13
CA ARG A 126 3.81 13.71 -6.75
C ARG A 126 4.01 14.33 -8.14
N GLN A 127 3.00 14.26 -9.01
CA GLN A 127 3.05 14.84 -10.35
C GLN A 127 3.37 16.35 -10.33
N LEU A 128 2.75 17.09 -9.42
CA LEU A 128 3.04 18.52 -9.24
C LEU A 128 4.49 18.74 -8.84
N LEU A 129 4.99 18.01 -7.84
CA LEU A 129 6.37 18.12 -7.37
C LEU A 129 7.39 17.71 -8.44
N ASP A 130 7.11 16.68 -9.23
CA ASP A 130 7.96 16.25 -10.34
C ASP A 130 8.05 17.36 -11.42
N GLN A 131 6.92 18.00 -11.74
CA GLN A 131 6.92 19.13 -12.68
C GLN A 131 7.66 20.35 -12.12
N LEU A 132 7.54 20.64 -10.82
CA LEU A 132 8.30 21.72 -10.18
C LEU A 132 9.80 21.43 -10.18
N ASP A 133 10.22 20.20 -9.88
CA ASP A 133 11.64 19.80 -9.89
C ASP A 133 12.24 19.91 -11.30
N ALA A 134 11.48 19.51 -12.32
CA ALA A 134 11.90 19.65 -13.72
C ALA A 134 11.96 21.11 -14.18
N ALA A 135 11.04 21.97 -13.70
CA ALA A 135 10.97 23.37 -14.09
C ALA A 135 12.04 24.24 -13.39
N TYR A 136 12.37 23.93 -12.14
CA TYR A 136 13.28 24.72 -11.31
C TYR A 136 14.56 23.97 -10.99
N SER A 137 15.54 24.07 -11.88
CA SER A 137 16.88 23.50 -11.66
C SER A 137 17.84 24.57 -11.15
N PHE A 138 18.26 24.44 -9.89
CA PHE A 138 19.30 25.24 -9.26
C PHE A 138 20.08 24.41 -8.25
N GLU A 139 21.29 24.86 -7.92
CA GLU A 139 22.13 24.20 -6.93
C GLU A 139 21.59 24.47 -5.52
N ALA A 140 21.20 23.40 -4.83
CA ALA A 140 20.73 23.48 -3.46
C ALA A 140 21.90 23.81 -2.51
N PRO A 141 21.68 24.61 -1.44
CA PRO A 141 22.74 24.92 -0.49
C PRO A 141 23.30 23.66 0.16
N SER A 142 24.61 23.40 -0.01
CA SER A 142 25.25 22.15 0.41
C SER A 142 24.99 21.78 1.86
N LYS A 143 25.03 22.76 2.79
CA LYS A 143 24.74 22.52 4.21
C LYS A 143 23.33 21.99 4.47
N LEU A 144 22.35 22.42 3.67
CA LEU A 144 20.98 21.92 3.79
C LEU A 144 20.86 20.52 3.18
N VAL A 145 21.55 20.27 2.07
CA VAL A 145 21.64 18.93 1.46
C VAL A 145 22.29 17.94 2.40
N ASP A 146 23.42 18.30 3.02
CA ASP A 146 24.12 17.47 3.99
C ASP A 146 23.23 17.16 5.20
N ALA A 147 22.50 18.15 5.71
CA ALA A 147 21.58 17.96 6.82
C ALA A 147 20.44 16.99 6.47
N GLU A 148 19.80 17.18 5.31
CA GLU A 148 18.73 16.31 4.83
C GLU A 148 19.24 14.89 4.55
N PHE A 149 20.39 14.76 3.90
CA PHE A 149 21.04 13.48 3.65
C PHE A 149 21.33 12.74 4.96
N ASN A 150 21.90 13.41 5.96
CA ASN A 150 22.19 12.79 7.25
C ASN A 150 20.91 12.34 7.97
N ASN A 151 19.81 13.08 7.86
CA ASN A 151 18.51 12.69 8.42
C ASN A 151 17.97 11.43 7.75
N ILE A 152 17.99 11.40 6.41
CA ILE A 152 17.56 10.23 5.62
C ILE A 152 18.46 9.03 5.95
N TRP A 153 19.77 9.23 5.92
CA TRP A 153 20.75 8.16 6.15
C TRP A 153 20.65 7.58 7.56
N ALA A 154 20.42 8.41 8.58
CA ALA A 154 20.20 7.93 9.94
C ALA A 154 18.91 7.10 10.06
N GLN A 155 17.85 7.47 9.34
CA GLN A 155 16.61 6.70 9.31
C GLN A 155 16.80 5.34 8.64
N VAL A 156 17.40 5.33 7.44
CA VAL A 156 17.69 4.10 6.67
C VAL A 156 18.51 3.10 7.49
N ASN A 157 19.57 3.56 8.16
CA ASN A 157 20.39 2.68 8.99
C ASN A 157 19.61 2.11 10.19
N ARG A 158 18.74 2.92 10.84
CA ARG A 158 17.89 2.41 11.93
C ARG A 158 16.92 1.34 11.44
N ASP A 159 16.34 1.54 10.26
CA ASP A 159 15.38 0.59 9.69
C ASP A 159 16.06 -0.72 9.29
N LEU A 160 17.26 -0.66 8.69
CA LEU A 160 18.10 -1.83 8.41
C LEU A 160 18.49 -2.58 9.68
N GLU A 161 18.94 -1.86 10.72
CA GLU A 161 19.31 -2.45 12.01
C GLU A 161 18.11 -3.13 12.68
N ALA A 162 16.95 -2.45 12.71
CA ALA A 162 15.72 -3.00 13.27
C ALA A 162 15.22 -4.23 12.50
N ALA A 163 15.42 -4.27 11.18
CA ALA A 163 15.09 -5.41 10.33
C ALA A 163 16.16 -6.53 10.37
N GLY A 164 17.33 -6.28 10.98
CA GLY A 164 18.47 -7.20 10.95
C GLY A 164 19.02 -7.44 9.54
N ARG A 165 18.91 -6.45 8.65
CA ARG A 165 19.30 -6.51 7.24
C ARG A 165 20.50 -5.62 6.95
N THR A 166 21.11 -5.84 5.81
CA THR A 166 22.19 -5.05 5.23
C THR A 166 21.79 -4.52 3.85
N PHE A 167 22.52 -3.52 3.33
CA PHE A 167 22.31 -3.04 1.96
C PHE A 167 22.43 -4.15 0.91
N ALA A 168 23.26 -5.17 1.16
CA ALA A 168 23.39 -6.31 0.27
C ALA A 168 22.10 -7.16 0.21
N ASP A 169 21.32 -7.20 1.28
CA ASP A 169 19.99 -7.85 1.31
C ASP A 169 18.94 -7.06 0.53
N GLU A 170 19.22 -5.80 0.19
CA GLU A 170 18.42 -4.92 -0.66
C GLU A 170 18.96 -4.84 -2.09
N GLU A 171 19.86 -5.76 -2.47
CA GLU A 171 20.47 -5.83 -3.81
C GLU A 171 21.25 -4.56 -4.21
N THR A 172 21.76 -3.79 -3.24
CA THR A 172 22.54 -2.56 -3.45
C THR A 172 23.82 -2.53 -2.62
N THR A 173 24.73 -1.59 -2.91
CA THR A 173 25.91 -1.31 -2.09
C THR A 173 25.70 -0.06 -1.24
N GLU A 174 26.42 0.06 -0.13
CA GLU A 174 26.35 1.28 0.70
C GLU A 174 26.73 2.53 -0.12
N GLU A 175 27.72 2.43 -1.00
CA GLU A 175 28.14 3.55 -1.85
C GLU A 175 27.06 3.96 -2.85
N GLU A 176 26.41 3.00 -3.50
CA GLU A 176 25.29 3.27 -4.42
C GLU A 176 24.08 3.84 -3.68
N ALA A 177 23.70 3.24 -2.55
CA ALA A 177 22.62 3.73 -1.70
C ALA A 177 22.89 5.16 -1.23
N ARG A 178 24.11 5.47 -0.77
CA ARG A 178 24.49 6.85 -0.40
C ARG A 178 24.33 7.82 -1.56
N ALA A 179 24.76 7.44 -2.77
CA ALA A 179 24.63 8.30 -3.94
C ALA A 179 23.16 8.55 -4.31
N GLU A 180 22.29 7.56 -4.18
CA GLU A 180 20.85 7.68 -4.40
C GLU A 180 20.17 8.57 -3.35
N TYR A 181 20.45 8.34 -2.07
CA TYR A 181 19.91 9.17 -1.00
C TYR A 181 20.45 10.60 -1.03
N LEU A 182 21.67 10.82 -1.52
CA LEU A 182 22.19 12.17 -1.73
C LEU A 182 21.40 12.90 -2.82
N ARG A 183 21.11 12.25 -3.95
CA ARG A 183 20.23 12.82 -4.99
C ARG A 183 18.83 13.09 -4.46
N LEU A 184 18.30 12.20 -3.64
CA LEU A 184 17.01 12.40 -2.98
C LEU A 184 17.04 13.63 -2.05
N ALA A 185 18.10 13.80 -1.26
CA ALA A 185 18.28 14.95 -0.38
C ALA A 185 18.36 16.26 -1.17
N GLU A 186 19.15 16.29 -2.26
CA GLU A 186 19.23 17.44 -3.16
C GLU A 186 17.86 17.82 -3.73
N ARG A 187 17.10 16.81 -4.16
CA ARG A 187 15.74 16.99 -4.69
C ARG A 187 14.79 17.56 -3.63
N ARG A 188 14.78 16.99 -2.43
CA ARG A 188 13.93 17.45 -1.32
C ARG A 188 14.25 18.87 -0.89
N VAL A 189 15.52 19.21 -0.74
CA VAL A 189 15.94 20.57 -0.36
C VAL A 189 15.52 21.59 -1.43
N ARG A 190 15.75 21.28 -2.70
CA ARG A 190 15.37 22.14 -3.82
C ARG A 190 13.87 22.39 -3.86
N LEU A 191 13.06 21.33 -3.82
CA LEU A 191 11.61 21.43 -3.80
C LEU A 191 11.11 22.17 -2.56
N GLY A 192 11.68 21.90 -1.38
CA GLY A 192 11.35 22.62 -0.15
C GLY A 192 11.57 24.12 -0.27
N LEU A 193 12.69 24.55 -0.88
CA LEU A 193 12.97 25.97 -1.15
C LEU A 193 11.99 26.58 -2.16
N VAL A 194 11.65 25.85 -3.23
CA VAL A 194 10.67 26.30 -4.23
C VAL A 194 9.29 26.48 -3.59
N LEU A 195 8.82 25.51 -2.81
CA LEU A 195 7.52 25.58 -2.13
C LEU A 195 7.50 26.67 -1.05
N ALA A 196 8.60 26.88 -0.33
CA ALA A 196 8.73 27.97 0.62
C ALA A 196 8.57 29.34 -0.06
N GLU A 197 9.29 29.57 -1.17
CA GLU A 197 9.21 30.81 -1.94
C GLU A 197 7.81 31.04 -2.54
N ILE A 198 7.17 29.98 -3.07
CA ILE A 198 5.80 30.05 -3.58
C ILE A 198 4.82 30.40 -2.46
N GLY A 199 4.92 29.69 -1.33
CA GLY A 199 4.03 29.90 -0.18
C GLY A 199 4.20 31.30 0.42
N GLU A 200 5.42 31.81 0.51
CA GLU A 200 5.69 33.17 0.97
C GLU A 200 5.04 34.21 0.05
N LYS A 201 5.23 34.10 -1.27
CA LYS A 201 4.62 34.99 -2.27
C LYS A 201 3.10 34.92 -2.27
N ALA A 202 2.54 33.75 -2.01
CA ALA A 202 1.11 33.52 -1.92
C ALA A 202 0.51 33.94 -0.56
N GLY A 203 1.33 34.28 0.43
CA GLY A 203 0.88 34.58 1.79
C GLY A 203 0.30 33.36 2.52
N VAL A 204 0.70 32.15 2.12
CA VAL A 204 0.29 30.91 2.79
C VAL A 204 0.92 30.87 4.17
N THR A 205 0.09 30.64 5.19
CA THR A 205 0.53 30.49 6.58
C THR A 205 -0.24 29.36 7.24
N VAL A 206 0.37 28.69 8.21
CA VAL A 206 -0.30 27.70 9.06
C VAL A 206 -0.68 28.41 10.36
N SER A 207 -1.98 28.57 10.61
CA SER A 207 -2.46 29.20 11.83
C SER A 207 -2.26 28.29 13.04
N ASP A 208 -2.26 28.86 14.24
CA ASP A 208 -2.17 28.08 15.47
C ASP A 208 -3.38 27.13 15.63
N GLU A 209 -4.57 27.54 15.16
CA GLU A 209 -5.76 26.68 15.17
C GLU A 209 -5.61 25.46 14.26
N GLU A 210 -5.03 25.66 13.07
CA GLU A 210 -4.70 24.58 12.15
C GLU A 210 -3.65 23.65 12.77
N LEU A 211 -2.61 24.20 13.39
CA LEU A 211 -1.56 23.43 14.05
C LEU A 211 -2.12 22.59 15.21
N GLN A 212 -3.04 23.14 16.01
CA GLN A 212 -3.75 22.38 17.05
C GLN A 212 -4.59 21.26 16.45
N ARG A 213 -5.30 21.51 15.34
CA ARG A 213 -6.06 20.46 14.64
C ARG A 213 -5.15 19.34 14.12
N GLY A 214 -4.03 19.70 13.50
CA GLY A 214 -3.01 18.77 13.04
C GLY A 214 -2.41 17.95 14.19
N LEU A 215 -2.20 18.56 15.36
CA LEU A 215 -1.81 17.84 16.57
C LEU A 215 -2.87 16.80 16.99
N PHE A 216 -4.15 17.17 17.03
CA PHE A 216 -5.20 16.20 17.36
C PHE A 216 -5.29 15.05 16.36
N GLU A 217 -5.12 15.33 15.06
CA GLU A 217 -5.06 14.31 14.02
C GLU A 217 -3.85 13.38 14.19
N GLN A 218 -2.68 13.94 14.53
CA GLN A 218 -1.47 13.17 14.81
C GLN A 218 -1.65 12.27 16.04
N VAL A 219 -2.23 12.79 17.13
CA VAL A 219 -2.50 12.03 18.36
C VAL A 219 -3.47 10.88 18.08
N ARG A 220 -4.50 11.07 17.25
CA ARG A 220 -5.48 10.03 16.90
C ARG A 220 -4.89 8.83 16.16
N ARG A 221 -3.68 8.95 15.61
CA ARG A 221 -2.97 7.82 14.98
C ARG A 221 -2.44 6.81 16.00
N TYR A 222 -2.36 7.19 17.28
CA TYR A 222 -1.86 6.34 18.34
C TYR A 222 -3.00 5.58 19.04
N PRO A 223 -2.72 4.38 19.61
CA PRO A 223 -3.65 3.63 20.44
C PRO A 223 -4.22 4.50 21.58
N GLY A 224 -5.50 4.31 21.91
CA GLY A 224 -6.22 5.16 22.87
C GLY A 224 -5.54 5.31 24.23
N ASN A 225 -4.85 4.28 24.71
CA ASN A 225 -4.09 4.29 25.96
C ASN A 225 -2.78 5.12 25.91
N GLN A 226 -2.30 5.51 24.73
CA GLN A 226 -1.08 6.31 24.53
C GLN A 226 -1.38 7.76 24.14
N GLN A 227 -2.62 8.08 23.73
CA GLN A 227 -2.97 9.39 23.18
C GLN A 227 -2.67 10.55 24.13
N GLN A 228 -2.91 10.39 25.44
CA GLN A 228 -2.64 11.44 26.42
C GLN A 228 -1.15 11.74 26.55
N GLU A 229 -0.31 10.71 26.62
CA GLU A 229 1.15 10.86 26.72
C GLU A 229 1.72 11.55 25.47
N VAL A 230 1.26 11.14 24.28
CA VAL A 230 1.66 11.78 23.01
C VAL A 230 1.24 13.25 22.98
N PHE A 231 0.01 13.56 23.40
CA PHE A 231 -0.47 14.94 23.47
C PHE A 231 0.38 15.80 24.43
N GLU A 232 0.69 15.27 25.62
CA GLU A 232 1.55 15.95 26.60
C GLU A 232 2.98 16.15 26.09
N PHE A 233 3.53 15.17 25.36
CA PHE A 233 4.82 15.29 24.70
C PHE A 233 4.86 16.48 23.74
N TYR A 234 3.93 16.58 22.79
CA TYR A 234 3.90 17.70 21.85
C TYR A 234 3.64 19.05 22.53
N ARG A 235 2.81 19.07 23.57
CA ARG A 235 2.53 20.29 24.35
C ARG A 235 3.77 20.82 25.07
N ASN A 236 4.60 19.93 25.59
CA ASN A 236 5.79 20.29 26.36
C ASN A 236 7.04 20.45 25.50
N ASN A 237 6.99 20.05 24.22
CA ASN A 237 8.10 20.15 23.27
C ASN A 237 7.73 21.05 22.08
N PRO A 238 7.95 22.37 22.18
CA PRO A 238 7.66 23.31 21.09
C PRO A 238 8.36 22.96 19.77
N GLU A 239 9.57 22.40 19.83
CA GLU A 239 10.30 21.93 18.65
C GLU A 239 9.56 20.78 17.96
N ALA A 240 9.07 19.79 18.71
CA ALA A 240 8.27 18.69 18.17
C ALA A 240 6.94 19.19 17.59
N LEU A 241 6.30 20.17 18.23
CA LEU A 241 5.09 20.78 17.67
C LEU A 241 5.38 21.49 16.34
N ASN A 242 6.50 22.19 16.25
CA ASN A 242 6.93 22.87 15.03
C ASN A 242 7.23 21.90 13.87
N THR A 243 7.60 20.64 14.14
CA THR A 243 7.77 19.65 13.06
C THR A 243 6.47 19.32 12.33
N LEU A 244 5.31 19.55 12.96
CA LEU A 244 4.01 19.39 12.30
C LEU A 244 3.70 20.55 11.34
N ARG A 245 4.32 21.72 11.53
CA ARG A 245 4.03 22.91 10.72
C ARG A 245 4.53 22.76 9.28
N ALA A 246 5.72 22.20 9.08
CA ALA A 246 6.31 22.03 7.75
C ALA A 246 5.43 21.21 6.78
N PRO A 247 4.99 19.98 7.11
CA PRO A 247 4.12 19.21 6.21
C PRO A 247 2.75 19.87 6.00
N MET A 248 2.21 20.57 7.01
CA MET A 248 0.96 21.32 6.86
C MET A 248 1.11 22.51 5.91
N PHE A 249 2.21 23.24 6.02
CA PHE A 249 2.53 24.35 5.12
C PHE A 249 2.67 23.83 3.69
N GLU A 250 3.42 22.73 3.50
CA GLU A 250 3.59 22.08 2.21
C GLU A 250 2.24 21.71 1.58
N GLU A 251 1.35 21.04 2.31
CA GLU A 251 0.01 20.71 1.82
C GLU A 251 -0.79 21.94 1.42
N LYS A 252 -0.73 23.03 2.20
CA LYS A 252 -1.43 24.28 1.86
C LYS A 252 -0.86 24.96 0.61
N VAL A 253 0.45 24.90 0.40
CA VAL A 253 1.07 25.42 -0.83
C VAL A 253 0.66 24.56 -2.03
N VAL A 254 0.64 23.24 -1.89
CA VAL A 254 0.14 22.33 -2.92
C VAL A 254 -1.33 22.63 -3.25
N ASP A 255 -2.19 22.80 -2.24
CA ASP A 255 -3.59 23.18 -2.44
C ASP A 255 -3.73 24.52 -3.18
N HIS A 256 -2.93 25.51 -2.79
CA HIS A 256 -2.91 26.81 -3.44
C HIS A 256 -2.55 26.68 -4.92
N LEU A 257 -1.50 25.91 -5.24
CA LEU A 257 -1.07 25.65 -6.61
C LEU A 257 -2.14 24.91 -7.42
N LEU A 258 -2.74 23.86 -6.86
CA LEU A 258 -3.81 23.11 -7.50
C LEU A 258 -5.05 23.97 -7.78
N GLY A 259 -5.31 24.99 -6.96
CA GLY A 259 -6.36 25.98 -7.20
C GLY A 259 -6.03 27.01 -8.30
N GLN A 260 -4.77 27.11 -8.73
CA GLN A 260 -4.32 28.07 -9.76
C GLN A 260 -4.02 27.43 -11.11
N ILE A 261 -3.69 26.13 -11.12
CA ILE A 261 -3.38 25.41 -12.36
C ILE A 261 -4.62 24.72 -12.93
N SER A 262 -4.54 24.33 -14.20
CA SER A 262 -5.57 23.48 -14.80
C SER A 262 -5.37 22.04 -14.35
N VAL A 263 -6.33 21.53 -13.59
CA VAL A 263 -6.41 20.11 -13.19
C VAL A 263 -7.41 19.42 -14.12
N THR A 264 -7.01 18.29 -14.71
CA THR A 264 -7.89 17.48 -15.57
C THR A 264 -8.19 16.17 -14.87
N ASP A 265 -9.48 15.93 -14.59
CA ASP A 265 -9.92 14.68 -13.99
C ASP A 265 -9.90 13.55 -15.03
N VAL A 266 -9.18 12.48 -14.71
CA VAL A 266 -9.09 11.28 -15.54
C VAL A 266 -9.69 10.10 -14.78
N LYS A 267 -10.61 9.39 -15.44
CA LYS A 267 -11.16 8.16 -14.89
C LYS A 267 -10.14 7.02 -15.07
N VAL A 268 -9.67 6.47 -13.96
CA VAL A 268 -8.74 5.35 -13.92
C VAL A 268 -9.37 4.15 -13.21
N SER A 269 -8.83 2.96 -13.47
CA SER A 269 -9.13 1.75 -12.71
C SER A 269 -8.52 1.80 -11.31
N LYS A 270 -8.98 0.90 -10.42
CA LYS A 270 -8.40 0.76 -9.09
C LYS A 270 -6.94 0.33 -9.20
N GLU A 271 -6.66 -0.61 -10.08
CA GLU A 271 -5.34 -1.17 -10.30
C GLU A 271 -4.35 -0.08 -10.75
N GLU A 272 -4.74 0.79 -11.67
CA GLU A 272 -3.92 1.94 -12.10
C GLU A 272 -3.72 2.99 -10.98
N LEU A 273 -4.73 3.24 -10.15
CA LEU A 273 -4.61 4.15 -9.01
C LEU A 273 -3.68 3.59 -7.93
N MET A 274 -3.62 2.28 -7.78
CA MET A 274 -2.82 1.59 -6.78
C MET A 274 -1.39 1.25 -7.25
N ALA A 275 -1.11 1.36 -8.55
CA ALA A 275 0.21 1.08 -9.09
C ALA A 275 1.24 2.12 -8.60
N ASP A 276 2.42 1.66 -8.19
CA ASP A 276 3.52 2.52 -7.78
C ASP A 276 4.17 3.19 -9.00
N ASP A 277 4.18 4.51 -9.02
CA ASP A 277 4.73 5.29 -10.14
C ASP A 277 6.27 5.14 -10.30
N GLU A 278 6.96 4.47 -9.36
CA GLU A 278 8.40 4.17 -9.46
C GLU A 278 8.71 3.13 -10.55
N GLU A 279 7.77 2.23 -10.88
CA GLU A 279 7.96 1.27 -11.97
C GLU A 279 7.93 1.93 -13.37
N ASP A 280 7.26 3.07 -13.53
CA ASP A 280 7.16 3.76 -14.82
C ASP A 280 8.42 4.58 -15.18
N GLU A 281 9.18 5.10 -14.20
CA GLU A 281 10.45 5.78 -14.49
C GLU A 281 11.55 4.82 -14.98
N THR A 282 11.52 3.56 -14.55
CA THR A 282 12.46 2.53 -15.04
C THR A 282 12.06 2.00 -16.42
N ALA A 283 10.76 1.93 -16.74
CA ALA A 283 10.26 1.51 -18.04
C ALA A 283 10.55 2.51 -19.17
N VAL A 284 10.62 3.82 -18.89
CA VAL A 284 10.90 4.85 -19.90
C VAL A 284 12.40 4.97 -20.24
N LYS A 285 13.31 4.52 -19.35
CA LYS A 285 14.77 4.50 -19.61
C LYS A 285 15.25 3.26 -20.40
N ALA A 286 14.40 2.27 -20.66
CA ALA A 286 14.76 0.99 -21.26
C ALA A 286 14.50 0.86 -22.79
N LYS A 287 14.47 1.96 -23.56
CA LYS A 287 14.51 1.89 -25.04
C LYS A 287 15.65 2.71 -25.63
N PRO A 288 16.76 2.07 -26.08
CA PRO A 288 17.75 2.76 -26.87
C PRO A 288 17.20 3.01 -28.28
N ALA A 289 17.07 4.28 -28.66
CA ALA A 289 16.87 4.69 -30.04
C ALA A 289 18.07 4.23 -30.90
N LYS A 290 17.88 3.20 -31.72
CA LYS A 290 18.80 2.87 -32.81
C LYS A 290 18.80 4.02 -33.82
N LYS A 291 19.88 4.81 -33.80
CA LYS A 291 20.32 5.65 -34.92
C LYS A 291 20.43 4.81 -36.20
N ALA A 292 19.56 5.04 -37.16
CA ALA A 292 19.82 4.68 -38.56
C ALA A 292 20.70 5.78 -39.17
N ALA A 293 21.93 5.40 -39.52
CA ALA A 293 22.90 6.26 -40.18
C ALA A 293 22.43 6.63 -41.60
N ALA A 294 22.57 7.92 -41.92
CA ALA A 294 22.42 8.46 -43.25
C ALA A 294 23.43 7.83 -44.22
N LYS A 295 22.94 7.35 -45.37
CA LYS A 295 23.74 7.25 -46.61
C LYS A 295 23.19 8.26 -47.61
N LYS A 296 24.08 9.19 -47.98
CA LYS A 296 23.96 10.14 -49.09
C LYS A 296 23.67 9.43 -50.41
N ALA A 297 22.79 10.02 -51.21
CA ALA A 297 22.98 10.15 -52.66
C ALA A 297 22.21 11.39 -53.12
N ASP A 298 22.96 12.36 -53.64
CA ASP A 298 22.46 13.58 -54.26
C ASP A 298 22.73 13.50 -55.77
N ALA A 299 21.98 14.32 -56.51
CA ALA A 299 22.13 14.72 -57.91
C ALA A 299 21.50 13.90 -59.06
N LYS A 300 20.50 14.57 -59.67
CA LYS A 300 20.44 15.05 -61.08
C LYS A 300 19.31 14.53 -62.00
N LYS A 301 18.36 15.45 -62.21
CA LYS A 301 17.83 16.03 -63.47
C LYS A 301 17.09 15.18 -64.52
N ALA A 302 15.91 15.74 -64.85
CA ALA A 302 15.39 16.12 -66.17
C ALA A 302 14.36 15.20 -66.86
N ASP A 303 13.15 15.78 -66.95
CA ASP A 303 12.26 15.95 -68.11
C ASP A 303 11.77 14.77 -68.97
N ASP A 304 10.48 14.95 -69.27
CA ASP A 304 9.78 14.74 -70.54
C ASP A 304 8.72 13.63 -70.63
N ALA A 305 7.74 14.03 -71.44
CA ALA A 305 6.42 13.51 -71.77
C ALA A 305 6.29 11.99 -72.00
N GLU A 306 5.06 11.48 -71.84
CA GLU A 306 4.17 11.21 -72.99
C GLU A 306 3.03 10.26 -72.56
N GLU A 307 1.78 10.73 -72.71
CA GLU A 307 0.57 9.91 -72.72
C GLU A 307 0.51 9.14 -74.06
N PRO A 308 -0.10 7.94 -74.17
CA PRO A 308 -1.50 7.97 -74.62
C PRO A 308 -2.41 6.80 -74.15
N LYS A 309 -3.64 7.18 -73.80
CA LYS A 309 -4.95 6.63 -74.20
C LYS A 309 -5.04 5.17 -74.70
N LYS A 310 -6.02 4.42 -74.15
CA LYS A 310 -7.26 4.03 -74.86
C LYS A 310 -8.25 3.22 -73.99
N LYS A 311 -9.50 3.73 -73.98
CA LYS A 311 -10.82 3.04 -74.19
C LYS A 311 -11.22 1.90 -73.21
N ALA A 312 -12.46 1.73 -72.74
CA ALA A 312 -13.74 2.41 -72.94
C ALA A 312 -14.75 1.91 -71.86
N ALA A 313 -15.51 2.84 -71.26
CA ALA A 313 -16.98 2.93 -71.09
C ALA A 313 -17.91 1.70 -71.39
N PRO A 314 -19.21 1.71 -70.96
CA PRO A 314 -19.90 2.57 -69.96
C PRO A 314 -21.13 1.95 -69.20
N LYS A 315 -21.81 2.81 -68.40
CA LYS A 315 -23.24 2.81 -67.94
C LYS A 315 -23.56 1.89 -66.75
N LYS A 316 -24.39 2.25 -65.76
CA LYS A 316 -25.35 3.36 -65.53
C LYS A 316 -25.75 3.35 -64.03
N LYS A 317 -26.09 4.54 -63.49
CA LYS A 317 -27.25 4.92 -62.62
C LYS A 317 -28.02 3.78 -61.90
N ALA A 318 -28.57 3.92 -60.69
CA ALA A 318 -28.84 5.04 -59.77
C ALA A 318 -29.33 4.46 -58.42
N ALA A 319 -29.38 5.32 -57.40
CA ALA A 319 -30.35 5.39 -56.28
C ALA A 319 -30.95 4.08 -55.73
N GLU A 320 -30.68 3.79 -54.46
CA GLU A 320 -31.46 4.22 -53.28
C GLU A 320 -30.55 4.15 -52.04
#